data_AF-A0A3C0J2M1-F1
#
_entry.id   AF-A0A3C0J2M1-F1
#
_cell.length_a   1.000
_cell.length_b   1.000
_cell.length_c   1.000
_cell.angle_alpha   90.00
_cell.angle_beta   90.00
_cell.angle_gamma   90.00
#
_symmetry.space_group_name_H-M   'P 1'
#
loop_
_entity.id
_entity.type
_entity.pdbx_description
1 polymer ?
#
loop_
_entity_poly.entity_id
_entity_poly.type
_entity_poly.pdbx_seq_one_letter_code
_entity_poly.pdbx_strand_id
1 'polypeptide(L)'
;GSIYVNDRPAQIAGPRDAISLGIGMVHQHFMLAERLTVAENIVAGCEPRRGGLLDRECARRRIREVSERYGLAVDPDAVVEDISVGQQQRVEIVKALMRGARTLILDEPTAVLTPPEVD
;
A
#
# COMPACT_ATOMS: atom_id res chain seq x y z
N GLY A 1 -16.22 22.94 8.25
CA GLY A 1 -15.14 22.92 7.25
C GLY A 1 -15.65 22.27 5.98
N SER A 2 -14.96 22.45 4.85
CA SER A 2 -15.31 21.87 3.55
C SER A 2 -14.09 21.15 2.97
N ILE A 3 -14.30 20.03 2.28
CA ILE A 3 -13.25 19.25 1.59
C ILE A 3 -13.50 19.32 0.09
N TYR A 4 -12.44 19.54 -0.68
CA TYR A 4 -12.45 19.51 -2.13
C TYR A 4 -11.41 18.50 -2.64
N VAL A 5 -11.77 17.70 -3.63
CA VAL A 5 -10.88 16.73 -4.29
C VAL A 5 -10.93 17.02 -5.78
N ASN A 6 -9.78 17.39 -6.38
CA ASN A 6 -9.69 17.84 -7.78
C ASN A 6 -10.72 18.95 -8.09
N ASP A 7 -10.74 19.99 -7.27
CA ASP A 7 -11.64 21.16 -7.36
C ASP A 7 -13.14 20.86 -7.25
N ARG A 8 -13.52 19.63 -6.90
CA ARG A 8 -14.92 19.24 -6.68
C ARG A 8 -15.21 19.08 -5.19
N PRO A 9 -16.32 19.63 -4.68
CA PRO A 9 -16.71 19.43 -3.28
C PRO A 9 -16.91 17.93 -3.03
N ALA A 10 -16.33 17.43 -1.94
CA ALA A 10 -16.39 16.02 -1.56
C ALA A 10 -16.96 15.87 -0.15
N GLN A 11 -17.93 14.97 -0.01
CA GLN A 11 -18.38 14.48 1.29
C GLN A 11 -17.72 13.13 1.57
N ILE A 12 -17.00 13.05 2.69
CA ILE A 12 -16.28 11.85 3.12
C ILE A 12 -16.85 11.50 4.50
N ALA A 13 -17.74 10.52 4.56
CA ALA A 13 -18.33 10.03 5.81
C ALA A 13 -17.52 8.88 6.42
N GLY A 14 -16.65 8.23 5.62
CA GLY A 14 -15.73 7.22 6.12
C GLY A 14 -14.66 6.78 5.12
N PRO A 15 -13.83 5.78 5.49
CA PRO A 15 -12.67 5.36 4.71
C PRO A 15 -13.00 4.87 3.29
N ARG A 16 -14.16 4.23 3.10
CA ARG A 16 -14.58 3.75 1.76
C ARG A 16 -14.81 4.91 0.78
N ASP A 17 -15.35 6.02 1.26
CA ASP A 17 -15.58 7.21 0.43
C ASP A 17 -14.24 7.78 -0.04
N ALA A 18 -13.28 7.91 0.88
CA ALA A 18 -11.93 8.36 0.57
C ALA A 18 -11.24 7.45 -0.48
N ILE A 19 -11.34 6.12 -0.32
CA ILE A 19 -10.79 5.16 -1.29
C ILE A 19 -11.43 5.34 -2.67
N SER A 20 -12.76 5.51 -2.76
CA SER A 20 -13.44 5.72 -4.03
C SER A 20 -13.04 7.03 -4.73
N LEU A 21 -12.66 8.05 -3.95
CA LEU A 21 -12.09 9.30 -4.44
C LEU A 21 -10.61 9.18 -4.83
N GLY A 22 -10.00 8.00 -4.65
CA GLY A 22 -8.59 7.73 -4.94
C GLY A 22 -7.64 8.30 -3.87
N ILE A 23 -8.10 8.44 -2.64
CA ILE A 23 -7.28 8.88 -1.50
C ILE A 23 -6.84 7.64 -0.73
N GLY A 24 -5.52 7.44 -0.60
CA GLY A 24 -4.91 6.41 0.23
C GLY A 24 -4.22 7.04 1.45
N MET A 25 -4.19 6.31 2.55
CA MET A 25 -3.48 6.72 3.78
C MET A 25 -2.42 5.68 4.11
N VAL A 26 -1.24 6.13 4.54
CA VAL A 26 -0.18 5.31 5.12
C VAL A 26 -0.01 5.76 6.56
N HIS A 27 -0.21 4.83 7.49
CA HIS A 27 -0.19 5.10 8.93
C HIS A 27 1.22 4.98 9.52
N GLN A 28 1.46 5.67 10.63
CA GLN A 28 2.68 5.53 11.44
C GLN A 28 2.84 4.11 11.99
N HIS A 29 1.79 3.56 12.58
CA HIS A 29 1.72 2.16 12.97
C HIS A 29 1.26 1.35 11.76
N PHE A 30 2.15 0.55 11.19
CA PHE A 30 1.84 -0.21 9.98
C PHE A 30 0.71 -1.21 10.23
N MET A 31 -0.30 -1.17 9.37
CA MET A 31 -1.44 -2.09 9.42
C MET A 31 -1.15 -3.34 8.57
N LEU A 32 -0.01 -3.97 8.86
CA LEU A 32 0.47 -5.18 8.20
C LEU A 32 0.38 -6.38 9.16
N ALA A 33 -0.08 -7.51 8.64
CA ALA A 33 -0.02 -8.78 9.35
C ALA A 33 1.39 -9.36 9.24
N GLU A 34 2.13 -9.34 10.35
CA GLU A 34 3.56 -9.70 10.44
C GLU A 34 3.89 -11.09 9.89
N ARG A 35 3.03 -12.09 10.16
CA ARG A 35 3.24 -13.49 9.75
C ARG A 35 2.79 -13.81 8.32
N LEU A 36 2.30 -12.81 7.58
CA LEU A 36 1.88 -12.98 6.20
C LEU A 36 2.93 -12.41 5.26
N THR A 37 2.96 -12.94 4.04
CA THR A 37 3.81 -12.39 2.98
C THR A 37 3.38 -10.97 2.60
N VAL A 38 4.30 -10.23 1.99
CA VAL A 38 4.03 -8.93 1.37
C VAL A 38 2.87 -9.04 0.37
N ALA A 39 2.85 -10.09 -0.45
CA ALA A 39 1.76 -10.30 -1.41
C ALA A 39 0.39 -10.45 -0.74
N GLU A 40 0.32 -11.27 0.32
CA GLU A 40 -0.92 -11.48 1.07
C GLU A 40 -1.41 -10.19 1.75
N ASN A 41 -0.50 -9.40 2.31
CA ASN A 41 -0.83 -8.11 2.91
C ASN A 41 -1.36 -7.08 1.90
N ILE A 42 -0.74 -7.00 0.72
CA ILE A 42 -1.11 -6.02 -0.31
C ILE A 42 -2.48 -6.33 -0.91
N VAL A 43 -2.77 -7.60 -1.18
CA VAL A 43 -4.03 -8.00 -1.84
C VAL A 43 -5.18 -8.28 -0.89
N ALA A 44 -4.96 -8.25 0.42
CA ALA A 44 -6.01 -8.43 1.42
C ALA A 44 -7.16 -7.44 1.19
N GLY A 45 -8.38 -7.95 1.02
CA GLY A 45 -9.60 -7.17 0.73
C GLY A 45 -9.79 -6.81 -0.75
N CYS A 46 -8.86 -7.17 -1.63
CA CYS A 46 -8.95 -6.99 -3.07
C CYS A 46 -8.27 -8.15 -3.81
N GLU A 47 -8.51 -9.37 -3.34
CA GLU A 47 -7.80 -10.57 -3.80
C GLU A 47 -8.08 -10.84 -5.29
N PRO A 48 -7.06 -10.95 -6.15
CA PRO A 48 -7.27 -11.50 -7.49
C PRO A 48 -7.71 -12.96 -7.35
N ARG A 49 -8.77 -13.36 -8.05
CA ARG A 49 -9.31 -14.72 -7.95
C ARG A 49 -9.19 -15.46 -9.27
N ARG A 50 -8.80 -16.74 -9.19
CA ARG A 50 -8.81 -17.71 -10.29
C ARG A 50 -9.48 -18.99 -9.79
N GLY A 51 -10.63 -19.33 -10.37
CA GLY A 51 -11.41 -20.51 -9.94
C GLY A 51 -11.92 -20.43 -8.50
N GLY A 52 -12.18 -19.23 -7.98
CA GLY A 52 -12.63 -19.02 -6.59
C GLY A 52 -11.52 -18.98 -5.53
N LEU A 53 -10.27 -19.27 -5.91
CA LEU A 53 -9.10 -19.22 -5.05
C LEU A 53 -8.26 -17.96 -5.32
N LEU A 54 -7.41 -17.57 -4.37
CA LEU A 54 -6.44 -16.48 -4.54
C LEU A 54 -5.47 -16.81 -5.68
N ASP A 55 -5.45 -15.96 -6.72
CA ASP A 55 -4.47 -16.02 -7.80
C ASP A 55 -3.17 -15.35 -7.35
N ARG A 56 -2.32 -16.14 -6.68
CA ARG A 56 -1.04 -15.66 -6.14
C ARG A 56 -0.08 -15.20 -7.24
N GLU A 57 -0.12 -15.81 -8.42
CA GLU A 57 0.76 -15.44 -9.54
C GLU A 57 0.38 -14.06 -10.09
N CYS A 58 -0.92 -13.82 -10.28
CA CYS A 58 -1.45 -12.52 -10.66
C CYS A 58 -1.13 -11.44 -9.62
N ALA A 59 -1.28 -11.76 -8.33
CA ALA A 59 -0.92 -10.86 -7.24
C ALA A 59 0.55 -10.42 -7.31
N ARG A 60 1.48 -11.40 -7.38
CA ARG A 60 2.92 -11.13 -7.47
C ARG A 60 3.27 -10.29 -8.69
N ARG A 61 2.72 -10.63 -9.85
CA ARG A 61 2.97 -9.90 -11.09
C ARG A 61 2.55 -8.43 -10.96
N ARG A 62 1.32 -8.18 -10.49
CA ARG A 62 0.80 -6.81 -10.29
C ARG A 62 1.62 -6.01 -9.28
N ILE A 63 2.07 -6.65 -8.20
CA ILE A 63 2.92 -6.00 -7.20
C ILE A 63 4.24 -5.57 -7.85
N ARG A 64 4.92 -6.46 -8.59
CA ARG A 64 6.17 -6.12 -9.29
C ARG A 64 5.96 -4.99 -10.30
N GLU A 65 4.91 -5.06 -11.11
CA GLU A 65 4.57 -4.01 -12.08
C GLU A 65 4.38 -2.63 -11.41
N VAL A 66 3.67 -2.56 -10.27
CA VAL A 66 3.47 -1.32 -9.52
C VAL A 66 4.77 -0.87 -8.85
N SER A 67 5.49 -1.77 -8.20
CA SER A 67 6.78 -1.48 -7.56
C SER A 67 7.80 -0.90 -8.53
N GLU A 68 7.94 -1.49 -9.71
CA GLU A 68 8.83 -1.00 -10.77
C GLU A 68 8.41 0.37 -11.28
N ARG A 69 7.10 0.55 -11.56
CA ARG A 69 6.56 1.81 -12.09
C ARG A 69 6.83 3.01 -11.17
N TYR A 70 6.82 2.81 -9.85
CA TYR A 70 6.97 3.88 -8.88
C TYR A 70 8.32 3.88 -8.16
N GLY A 71 9.25 2.98 -8.50
CA GLY A 71 10.55 2.85 -7.82
C GLY A 71 10.45 2.35 -6.38
N LEU A 72 9.38 1.65 -6.03
CA LEU A 72 9.06 1.13 -4.69
C LEU A 72 9.29 -0.38 -4.64
N ALA A 73 10.53 -0.79 -4.85
CA ALA A 73 10.89 -2.21 -4.85
C ALA A 73 10.51 -2.87 -3.52
N VAL A 74 9.65 -3.90 -3.61
CA VAL A 74 9.32 -4.82 -2.52
C VAL A 74 9.38 -6.24 -3.05
N ASP A 75 9.76 -7.19 -2.19
CA ASP A 75 9.69 -8.61 -2.52
C ASP A 75 8.30 -9.15 -2.15
N PRO A 76 7.47 -9.59 -3.11
CA PRO A 76 6.15 -10.14 -2.81
C PRO A 76 6.17 -11.40 -1.94
N ASP A 77 7.29 -12.14 -1.94
CA ASP A 77 7.41 -13.44 -1.27
C ASP A 77 8.02 -13.34 0.14
N ALA A 78 8.57 -12.18 0.50
CA ALA A 78 9.08 -11.92 1.85
C ALA A 78 7.94 -11.90 2.88
N VAL A 79 8.21 -12.41 4.08
CA VAL A 79 7.31 -12.29 5.24
C VAL A 79 7.49 -10.91 5.87
N VAL A 80 6.40 -10.28 6.32
CA VAL A 80 6.46 -8.90 6.83
C VAL A 80 7.35 -8.75 8.06
N GLU A 81 7.41 -9.76 8.93
CA GLU A 81 8.27 -9.74 10.12
C GLU A 81 9.77 -9.72 9.80
N ASP A 82 10.16 -10.17 8.59
CA ASP A 82 11.55 -10.28 8.17
C ASP A 82 12.07 -9.04 7.41
N ILE A 83 11.21 -8.04 7.15
CA ILE A 83 11.57 -6.85 6.36
C ILE A 83 11.74 -5.62 7.24
N SER A 84 12.67 -4.74 6.84
CA SER A 84 12.97 -3.50 7.56
C SER A 84 11.77 -2.56 7.62
N VAL A 85 11.77 -1.65 8.60
CA VAL A 85 10.72 -0.63 8.76
C VAL A 85 10.55 0.20 7.47
N GLY A 86 11.64 0.52 6.76
CA GLY A 86 11.58 1.19 5.46
C GLY A 86 11.02 0.32 4.33
N GLN A 87 11.22 -1.00 4.36
CA GLN A 87 10.52 -1.93 3.46
C GLN A 87 9.03 -1.99 3.80
N GLN A 88 8.64 -2.04 5.07
CA GLN A 88 7.24 -2.02 5.49
C GLN A 88 6.52 -0.74 5.03
N GLN A 89 7.19 0.42 5.10
CA GLN A 89 6.67 1.66 4.55
C GLN A 89 6.43 1.57 3.04
N ARG A 90 7.37 1.01 2.28
CA ARG A 90 7.19 0.77 0.83
C ARG A 90 6.02 -0.17 0.56
N VAL A 91 5.84 -1.22 1.37
CA VAL A 91 4.71 -2.15 1.25
C VAL A 91 3.37 -1.43 1.45
N GLU A 92 3.24 -0.57 2.45
CA GLU A 92 2.00 0.20 2.69
C GLU A 92 1.71 1.20 1.55
N ILE A 93 2.74 1.85 1.01
CA ILE A 93 2.58 2.72 -0.16
C ILE A 93 2.12 1.90 -1.38
N VAL A 94 2.77 0.77 -1.69
CA VAL A 94 2.39 -0.10 -2.81
C VAL A 94 0.97 -0.64 -2.63
N LYS A 95 0.58 -1.02 -1.41
CA LYS A 95 -0.78 -1.44 -1.05
C LYS A 95 -1.83 -0.37 -1.36
N ALA A 96 -1.56 0.88 -0.98
CA ALA A 96 -2.45 1.99 -1.28
C ALA A 96 -2.56 2.26 -2.80
N LEU A 97 -1.43 2.23 -3.52
CA LEU A 97 -1.40 2.40 -4.98
C LEU A 97 -2.14 1.28 -5.71
N MET A 98 -1.97 0.03 -5.28
CA MET A 98 -2.68 -1.15 -5.80
C MET A 98 -4.20 -1.06 -5.63
N ARG A 99 -4.67 -0.31 -4.62
CA ARG A 99 -6.08 -0.01 -4.38
C ARG A 99 -6.60 1.20 -5.17
N GLY A 100 -5.78 1.80 -6.02
CA GLY A 100 -6.16 2.91 -6.89
C GLY A 100 -5.95 4.30 -6.28
N ALA A 101 -5.13 4.42 -5.24
CA ALA A 101 -4.76 5.72 -4.70
C ALA A 101 -4.05 6.57 -5.77
N ARG A 102 -4.53 7.81 -5.93
CA ARG A 102 -3.94 8.89 -6.74
C ARG A 102 -3.36 9.98 -5.84
N THR A 103 -3.90 10.12 -4.64
CA THR A 103 -3.42 11.02 -3.59
C THR A 103 -3.09 10.18 -2.36
N LEU A 104 -1.87 10.31 -1.85
CA LEU A 104 -1.42 9.62 -0.64
C LEU A 104 -1.28 10.61 0.51
N ILE A 105 -1.87 10.27 1.65
CA ILE A 105 -1.68 10.96 2.92
C ILE A 105 -0.72 10.11 3.74
N LEU A 106 0.42 10.68 4.09
CA LEU A 106 1.43 10.01 4.92
C LEU A 106 1.35 10.60 6.33
N ASP A 107 1.08 9.75 7.32
CA ASP A 107 1.05 10.14 8.73
C ASP A 107 2.44 9.95 9.34
N GLU A 108 3.08 11.04 9.77
CA GLU A 108 4.46 11.10 10.30
C GLU A 108 5.51 10.34 9.46
N PRO A 109 5.69 10.64 8.16
CA PRO A 109 6.54 9.86 7.25
C PRO A 109 8.03 9.86 7.60
N THR A 110 8.46 10.80 8.44
CA THR A 110 9.87 11.06 8.77
C THR A 110 10.42 10.16 9.88
N ALA A 111 9.57 9.45 10.63
CA ALA A 111 10.00 8.61 11.75
C ALA A 111 10.82 7.37 11.34
N VAL A 112 10.79 7.01 10.06
CA VAL A 112 11.39 5.78 9.50
C VAL A 112 12.55 6.07 8.52
N LEU A 113 12.82 7.35 8.24
CA LEU A 113 13.87 7.77 7.30
C LEU A 113 15.25 7.75 7.98
N THR A 114 15.74 6.59 8.36
CA THR A 114 17.20 6.39 8.42
C THR A 114 17.68 6.24 6.98
N PRO A 115 18.58 7.11 6.48
CA PRO A 115 19.10 6.95 5.13
C PRO A 115 19.76 5.57 4.99
N PRO A 116 19.71 4.94 3.80
CA PRO A 116 20.46 3.72 3.57
C PRO A 116 21.94 3.99 3.94
N GLU A 117 22.52 3.11 4.75
CA GLU A 117 23.96 3.12 4.99
C GLU A 117 24.64 3.07 3.61
N VAL A 118 25.37 4.13 3.31
CA VAL A 118 26.17 4.23 2.09
C VAL A 118 27.49 3.54 2.45
N ASP A 119 27.70 2.33 1.95
CA ASP A 119 29.02 1.68 1.92
C ASP A 119 29.93 2.30 0.85
#